data_AF-A0A069IUG6-F1
#
_entry.id   AF-A0A069IUG6-F1
#
_cell.length_a   1.000
_cell.length_b   1.000
_cell.length_c   1.000
_cell.angle_alpha   90.00
_cell.angle_beta   90.00
_cell.angle_gamma   90.00
#
_symmetry.space_group_name_H-M   'P 1'
#
loop_
_entity.id
_entity.type
_entity.pdbx_description
1 polymer ?
#
loop_
_entity_poly.entity_id
_entity_poly.type
_entity_poly.pdbx_seq_one_letter_code
_entity_poly.pdbx_strand_id
1 'polypeptide(L)'
;MAKRRAFLASGLAACALCGTALAQAAPPITSGEVAGDWMLKITPAERQDLSISFKSKSGNQLDFPLTVTPQPRGRLSCVLDGDPADCRIRDGKLVVVMASGGVRMTFTLTGRSRGGFQGDASLRVRLLPIGGHIGAVTMARRS
;
A
#
# COMPACT_ATOMS: atom_id res chain seq x y z
N MET A 1 -13.57 -78.31 0.35
CA MET A 1 -12.66 -78.33 -0.82
C MET A 1 -11.86 -77.05 -0.83
N ALA A 2 -10.53 -77.17 -0.92
CA ALA A 2 -9.59 -76.06 -0.86
C ALA A 2 -9.21 -75.58 -2.27
N LYS A 3 -8.98 -74.26 -2.46
CA LYS A 3 -7.91 -73.78 -3.34
C LYS A 3 -7.40 -72.37 -2.99
N ARG A 4 -6.13 -72.41 -2.56
CA ARG A 4 -5.05 -71.42 -2.34
C ARG A 4 -5.15 -70.10 -3.15
N ARG A 5 -5.08 -68.95 -2.47
CA ARG A 5 -3.91 -68.07 -2.19
C ARG A 5 -3.32 -67.36 -3.42
N ALA A 6 -3.36 -66.03 -3.40
CA ALA A 6 -2.31 -65.17 -3.93
C ALA A 6 -2.04 -64.05 -2.90
N PHE A 7 -0.84 -64.09 -2.33
CA PHE A 7 -0.21 -62.97 -1.61
C PHE A 7 0.25 -61.93 -2.64
N LEU A 8 0.31 -60.66 -2.24
CA LEU A 8 1.35 -59.64 -2.53
C LEU A 8 0.73 -58.26 -2.19
N ALA A 9 1.17 -57.66 -1.09
CA ALA A 9 2.20 -56.61 -1.05
C ALA A 9 1.51 -55.22 -1.06
N SER A 10 1.29 -54.64 0.12
CA SER A 10 2.17 -53.61 0.72
C SER A 10 2.31 -52.35 -0.12
N GLY A 11 1.75 -51.25 0.37
CA GLY A 11 1.95 -49.92 -0.23
C GLY A 11 1.13 -48.84 0.46
N LEU A 12 1.55 -48.45 1.66
CA LEU A 12 1.20 -47.15 2.25
C LEU A 12 1.63 -46.05 1.29
N ALA A 13 0.68 -45.40 0.62
CA ALA A 13 0.91 -44.11 -0.04
C ALA A 13 0.14 -43.05 0.75
N ALA A 14 0.72 -42.64 1.88
CA ALA A 14 0.40 -41.38 2.52
C ALA A 14 0.83 -40.27 1.54
N CYS A 15 -0.10 -39.80 0.70
CA CYS A 15 0.08 -38.55 -0.01
C CYS A 15 0.02 -37.44 1.03
N ALA A 16 1.18 -37.08 1.56
CA ALA A 16 1.41 -35.79 2.18
C ALA A 16 1.04 -34.73 1.13
N LEU A 17 -0.17 -34.19 1.22
CA LEU A 17 -0.54 -32.97 0.53
C LEU A 17 0.32 -31.86 1.14
N CYS A 18 1.52 -31.68 0.61
CA CYS A 18 2.29 -30.46 0.77
C CYS A 18 1.39 -29.33 0.28
N GLY A 19 0.72 -28.66 1.23
CA GLY A 19 -0.02 -27.45 0.98
C GLY A 19 0.95 -26.38 0.53
N THR A 20 1.19 -26.31 -0.78
CA THR A 20 1.68 -25.08 -1.39
C THR A 20 0.56 -24.07 -1.21
N ALA A 21 0.60 -23.31 -0.11
CA ALA A 21 -0.16 -22.09 0.01
C ALA A 21 0.29 -21.20 -1.16
N LEU A 22 -0.45 -21.26 -2.27
CA LEU A 22 -0.31 -20.28 -3.33
C LEU A 22 -0.60 -18.96 -2.64
N ALA A 23 0.43 -18.12 -2.48
CA ALA A 23 0.25 -16.75 -2.05
C ALA A 23 -0.67 -16.10 -3.09
N GLN A 24 -1.99 -16.12 -2.85
CA GLN A 24 -2.95 -15.45 -3.71
C GLN A 24 -2.56 -13.98 -3.68
N ALA A 25 -2.05 -13.50 -4.81
CA ALA A 25 -1.76 -12.09 -4.98
C ALA A 25 -3.03 -11.32 -4.64
N ALA A 26 -2.92 -10.34 -3.74
CA ALA A 26 -4.07 -9.52 -3.37
C ALA A 26 -4.69 -8.91 -4.64
N PRO A 27 -6.04 -8.82 -4.72
CA PRO A 27 -6.69 -8.22 -5.88
C PRO A 27 -6.16 -6.80 -6.12
N PRO A 28 -6.03 -6.35 -7.37
CA PRO A 28 -5.58 -4.99 -7.66
C PRO A 28 -6.52 -3.96 -7.04
N ILE A 29 -5.98 -2.84 -6.55
CA ILE A 29 -6.77 -1.69 -6.10
C ILE A 29 -7.41 -1.01 -7.31
N THR A 30 -8.68 -0.66 -7.20
CA THR A 30 -9.45 0.00 -8.26
C THR A 30 -9.79 1.45 -7.91
N SER A 31 -10.12 2.25 -8.93
CA SER A 31 -10.51 3.66 -8.76
C SER A 31 -11.78 3.84 -7.91
N GLY A 32 -12.71 2.88 -7.97
CA GLY A 32 -13.96 2.94 -7.20
C GLY A 32 -13.74 2.76 -5.70
N GLU A 33 -12.80 1.90 -5.31
CA GLU A 33 -12.52 1.63 -3.91
C GLU A 33 -11.83 2.80 -3.21
N VAL A 34 -11.04 3.58 -3.95
CA VAL A 34 -10.26 4.70 -3.40
C VAL A 34 -11.02 6.02 -3.40
N ALA A 35 -12.22 6.09 -3.98
CA ALA A 35 -13.02 7.31 -4.04
C ALA A 35 -13.52 7.75 -2.64
N GLY A 36 -13.56 9.05 -2.40
CA GLY A 36 -14.08 9.71 -1.21
C GLY A 36 -13.01 10.37 -0.33
N ASP A 37 -13.37 10.62 0.93
CA ASP A 37 -12.53 11.36 1.86
C ASP A 37 -11.71 10.45 2.79
N TRP A 38 -10.46 10.85 2.99
CA TRP A 38 -9.43 10.07 3.66
C TRP A 38 -8.54 10.96 4.54
N MET A 39 -7.85 10.30 5.45
CA MET A 39 -6.69 10.83 6.17
C MET A 39 -5.48 9.96 5.83
N LEU A 40 -4.46 10.57 5.22
CA LEU A 40 -3.16 9.95 5.00
C LEU A 40 -2.25 10.20 6.19
N LYS A 41 -1.81 9.15 6.89
CA LYS A 41 -0.94 9.25 8.06
C LYS A 41 0.39 8.58 7.78
N ILE A 42 1.48 9.29 7.98
CA ILE A 42 2.83 8.74 7.84
C ILE A 42 3.34 8.32 9.21
N THR A 43 3.80 7.07 9.31
CA THR A 43 4.60 6.58 10.43
C THR A 43 6.07 6.62 10.00
N PRO A 44 6.88 7.58 10.48
CA PRO A 44 8.26 7.71 10.06
C PRO A 44 9.05 6.42 10.29
N ALA A 45 9.91 6.07 9.34
CA ALA A 45 10.93 5.05 9.57
C ALA A 45 11.99 5.63 10.52
N GLU A 46 12.43 4.82 11.50
CA GLU A 46 13.57 5.20 12.33
C GLU A 46 14.81 5.37 11.44
N ARG A 47 15.31 6.60 11.35
CA ARG A 47 16.55 6.92 10.62
C ARG A 47 17.45 7.76 11.50
N GLN A 48 18.66 7.24 11.75
CA GLN A 48 19.69 7.89 12.56
C GLN A 48 20.38 9.06 11.82
N ASP A 49 20.28 9.08 10.50
CA ASP A 49 21.00 9.97 9.58
C ASP A 49 20.14 11.11 9.00
N LEU A 50 18.82 10.96 9.09
CA LEU A 50 17.86 11.92 8.56
C LEU A 50 16.95 12.38 9.68
N SER A 51 17.46 13.26 10.53
CA SER A 51 16.63 14.15 11.35
C SER A 51 15.94 15.17 10.44
N ILE A 52 15.19 14.70 9.43
CA ILE A 52 14.12 15.51 8.85
C ILE A 52 13.15 15.65 10.01
N SER A 53 13.34 16.74 10.76
CA SER A 53 12.39 17.16 11.75
C SER A 53 11.14 17.47 10.94
N PHE A 54 10.24 16.49 10.86
CA PHE A 54 8.89 16.68 10.37
C PHE A 54 8.19 17.57 11.40
N LYS A 55 8.60 18.84 11.46
CA LYS A 55 7.87 19.90 12.15
C LYS A 55 6.69 20.23 11.25
N SER A 56 5.69 19.35 11.28
CA SER A 56 4.36 19.71 10.84
C SER A 56 3.88 20.87 11.71
N LYS A 57 3.07 21.77 11.13
CA LYS A 57 2.55 22.96 11.81
C LYS A 57 1.77 22.63 13.10
N SER A 58 1.40 21.36 13.30
CA SER A 58 0.63 20.85 14.44
C SER A 58 1.43 19.99 15.44
N GLY A 59 2.76 19.92 15.35
CA GLY A 59 3.58 18.97 16.13
C GLY A 59 3.89 17.71 15.31
N ASN A 60 4.40 16.63 15.91
CA ASN A 60 4.91 15.41 15.24
C ASN A 60 3.93 14.64 14.31
N GLN A 61 2.80 15.24 13.91
CA GLN A 61 1.72 14.58 13.20
C GLN A 61 1.78 14.85 11.70
N LEU A 62 2.14 13.81 10.95
CA LEU A 62 2.17 13.75 9.49
C LEU A 62 0.83 13.21 8.96
N ASP A 63 -0.25 13.91 9.33
CA ASP A 63 -1.61 13.56 8.94
C ASP A 63 -2.11 14.56 7.90
N PHE A 64 -2.45 14.07 6.71
CA PHE A 64 -2.83 14.89 5.57
C PHE A 64 -4.28 14.57 5.13
N PRO A 65 -5.16 15.57 5.08
CA PRO A 65 -6.45 15.48 4.40
C PRO A 65 -6.31 14.99 2.98
N LEU A 66 -6.98 13.92 2.56
CA LEU A 66 -7.01 13.53 1.15
C LEU A 66 -8.46 13.37 0.69
N THR A 67 -8.86 14.11 -0.33
CA THR A 67 -10.10 13.87 -1.06
C THR A 67 -9.76 13.28 -2.43
N VAL A 68 -10.34 12.12 -2.74
CA VAL A 68 -10.19 11.44 -4.03
C VAL A 68 -11.51 11.46 -4.76
N THR A 69 -11.58 12.20 -5.86
CA THR A 69 -12.79 12.32 -6.67
C THR A 69 -12.63 11.51 -7.96
N PRO A 70 -13.54 10.55 -8.24
CA PRO A 70 -13.52 9.81 -9.49
C PRO A 70 -13.85 10.72 -10.67
N GLN A 71 -13.21 10.46 -11.80
CA GLN A 71 -13.44 11.16 -13.05
C GLN A 71 -13.81 10.19 -14.18
N PRO A 72 -14.39 10.69 -15.28
CA PRO A 72 -14.64 9.88 -16.47
C PRO A 72 -13.40 9.13 -16.94
N ARG A 73 -13.62 7.94 -17.53
CA ARG A 73 -12.57 7.05 -18.05
C ARG A 73 -11.60 6.53 -16.97
N GLY A 74 -12.08 6.36 -15.73
CA GLY A 74 -11.30 5.77 -14.63
C GLY A 74 -10.18 6.67 -14.10
N ARG A 75 -10.20 7.97 -14.44
CA ARG A 75 -9.25 8.94 -13.89
C ARG A 75 -9.61 9.30 -12.45
N LEU A 76 -8.65 9.86 -11.73
CA LEU A 76 -8.81 10.36 -10.37
C LEU A 76 -8.31 11.81 -10.31
N SER A 77 -9.04 12.68 -9.62
CA SER A 77 -8.51 13.96 -9.10
C SER A 77 -8.30 13.83 -7.61
N CYS A 78 -7.23 14.44 -7.11
CA CYS A 78 -6.94 14.47 -5.70
C CYS A 78 -6.62 15.87 -5.20
N VAL A 79 -7.06 16.13 -3.98
CA VAL A 79 -6.67 17.28 -3.19
C VAL A 79 -6.09 16.76 -1.89
N LEU A 80 -4.80 17.04 -1.65
CA LEU A 80 -4.06 16.61 -0.47
C LEU A 80 -3.67 17.84 0.34
N ASP A 81 -4.19 17.93 1.57
CA ASP A 81 -4.02 19.08 2.47
C ASP A 81 -4.42 20.43 1.85
N GLY A 82 -5.46 20.42 1.00
CA GLY A 82 -5.95 21.61 0.29
C GLY A 82 -5.24 21.89 -1.03
N ASP A 83 -4.09 21.26 -1.30
CA ASP A 83 -3.34 21.43 -2.54
C ASP A 83 -3.68 20.35 -3.59
N PRO A 84 -3.69 20.67 -4.89
CA PRO A 84 -3.83 19.65 -5.93
C PRO A 84 -2.72 18.59 -5.88
N ALA A 85 -3.11 17.33 -5.98
CA ALA A 85 -2.20 16.19 -6.01
C ALA A 85 -2.49 15.27 -7.20
N ASP A 86 -1.43 14.61 -7.70
CA ASP A 86 -1.58 13.58 -8.73
C ASP A 86 -2.00 12.26 -8.08
N CYS A 87 -3.15 11.72 -8.47
CA CYS A 87 -3.57 10.37 -8.09
C CYS A 87 -3.75 9.48 -9.30
N ARG A 88 -3.24 8.26 -9.22
CA ARG A 88 -3.42 7.26 -10.27
C ARG A 88 -3.34 5.85 -9.72
N ILE A 89 -4.13 4.96 -10.32
CA ILE A 89 -3.91 3.53 -10.16
C ILE A 89 -2.83 3.11 -11.18
N ARG A 90 -1.75 2.49 -10.70
CA ARG A 90 -0.65 1.92 -11.49
C ARG A 90 -0.38 0.52 -10.98
N ASP A 91 -0.49 -0.48 -11.86
CA ASP A 91 -0.21 -1.89 -11.53
C ASP A 91 -0.95 -2.38 -10.27
N GLY A 92 -2.23 -2.00 -10.14
CA GLY A 92 -3.06 -2.35 -9.00
C GLY A 92 -2.72 -1.64 -7.68
N LYS A 93 -1.89 -0.59 -7.72
CA LYS A 93 -1.49 0.23 -6.58
C LYS A 93 -2.03 1.64 -6.74
N LEU A 94 -2.43 2.27 -5.64
CA LEU A 94 -2.74 3.71 -5.65
C LEU A 94 -1.44 4.48 -5.41
N VAL A 95 -1.08 5.34 -6.36
CA VAL A 95 0.04 6.26 -6.25
C VAL A 95 -0.50 7.68 -6.12
N VAL A 96 -0.15 8.34 -5.00
CA VAL A 96 -0.46 9.75 -4.73
C VAL A 96 0.83 10.53 -4.70
N VAL A 97 0.90 11.63 -5.45
CA VAL A 97 2.08 12.48 -5.50
C VAL A 97 1.72 13.94 -5.25
N MET A 98 2.41 14.53 -4.28
CA MET A 98 2.35 15.95 -3.99
C MET A 98 3.72 16.58 -4.26
N ALA A 99 3.72 17.77 -4.85
CA ALA A 99 4.92 18.58 -4.99
C ALA A 99 4.64 19.99 -4.48
N SER A 100 5.33 20.39 -3.41
CA SER A 100 5.22 21.73 -2.82
C SER A 100 6.59 22.19 -2.34
N GLY A 101 6.88 23.50 -2.48
CA GLY A 101 8.11 24.09 -1.92
C GLY A 101 9.44 23.44 -2.34
N GLY A 102 9.50 22.81 -3.52
CA GLY A 102 10.70 22.08 -3.97
C GLY A 102 10.84 20.67 -3.39
N VAL A 103 9.88 20.18 -2.61
CA VAL A 103 9.80 18.82 -2.10
C VAL A 103 8.75 18.04 -2.89
N ARG A 104 9.04 16.79 -3.22
CA ARG A 104 8.11 15.84 -3.84
C ARG A 104 7.90 14.67 -2.90
N MET A 105 6.68 14.49 -2.41
CA MET A 105 6.27 13.34 -1.62
C MET A 105 5.49 12.37 -2.49
N THR A 106 5.82 11.08 -2.40
CA THR A 106 5.16 10.01 -3.14
C THR A 106 4.69 8.93 -2.16
N PHE A 107 3.39 8.68 -2.17
CA PHE A 107 2.73 7.64 -1.38
C PHE A 107 2.35 6.52 -2.33
N THR A 108 2.75 5.29 -1.99
CA THR A 108 2.42 4.08 -2.77
C THR A 108 1.63 3.14 -1.88
N LEU A 109 0.33 3.09 -2.08
CA LEU A 109 -0.60 2.25 -1.33
C LEU A 109 -0.79 0.94 -2.10
N THR A 110 -0.45 -0.16 -1.45
CA THR A 110 -0.39 -1.49 -2.07
C THR A 110 -1.36 -2.47 -1.41
N GLY A 111 -1.65 -2.28 -0.13
CA GLY A 111 -2.51 -3.17 0.65
C GLY A 111 -3.83 -2.51 1.03
N ARG A 112 -4.86 -3.34 1.18
CA ARG A 112 -6.09 -2.95 1.88
C ARG A 112 -5.92 -3.20 3.38
N SER A 113 -6.50 -2.34 4.19
CA SER A 113 -6.61 -2.49 5.64
C SER A 113 -8.08 -2.45 6.04
N ARG A 114 -8.40 -2.78 7.30
CA ARG A 114 -9.78 -2.90 7.81
C ARG A 114 -10.66 -1.65 7.57
N GLY A 115 -10.06 -0.48 7.36
CA GLY A 115 -10.78 0.78 7.12
C GLY A 115 -10.19 1.64 6.00
N GLY A 116 -9.40 1.04 5.10
CA GLY A 116 -8.79 1.79 4.00
C GLY A 116 -7.60 1.05 3.39
N PHE A 117 -6.46 1.73 3.33
CA PHE A 117 -5.29 1.27 2.59
C PHE A 117 -3.99 1.51 3.35
N GLN A 118 -2.94 0.80 2.96
CA GLN A 118 -1.63 0.90 3.56
C GLN A 118 -0.53 0.75 2.51
N GLY A 119 0.65 1.29 2.80
CA GLY A 119 1.83 1.14 1.98
C GLY A 119 2.98 2.00 2.47
N ASP A 120 3.72 2.62 1.55
CA ASP A 120 4.95 3.34 1.87
C ASP A 120 4.92 4.79 1.40
N ALA A 121 5.62 5.64 2.14
CA ALA A 121 5.88 7.03 1.80
C ALA A 121 7.36 7.23 1.45
N SER A 122 7.60 8.03 0.42
CA SER A 122 8.94 8.45 0.01
C SER A 122 8.98 9.95 -0.26
N LEU A 123 10.15 10.55 -0.08
CA LEU A 123 10.39 11.97 -0.28
C LEU A 123 11.57 12.18 -1.20
N ARG A 124 11.52 13.22 -2.02
CA ARG A 124 12.64 13.69 -2.84
C ARG A 124 12.68 15.21 -2.83
N VAL A 125 13.86 15.77 -2.60
CA VAL A 125 14.09 17.21 -2.71
C VAL A 125 14.54 17.54 -4.13
N ARG A 126 13.97 18.58 -4.73
CA ARG A 126 14.34 19.05 -6.06
C ARG A 126 15.76 19.62 -6.03
N LEU A 127 16.53 19.35 -7.08
CA LEU A 127 17.92 19.84 -7.26
C LEU A 127 18.95 19.28 -6.27
N LEU A 128 18.57 18.39 -5.35
CA LEU A 128 19.48 17.75 -4.41
C LEU A 128 19.34 16.22 -4.52
N PRO A 129 20.43 15.45 -4.37
CA PRO A 129 20.37 14.00 -4.27
C PRO A 129 19.87 13.53 -2.89
N ILE A 130 18.92 14.27 -2.29
CA ILE A 130 18.36 14.00 -0.97
C ILE A 130 16.96 13.43 -1.16
N GLY A 131 16.73 12.24 -0.63
CA GLY A 131 15.45 11.57 -0.71
C GLY A 131 15.50 10.10 -0.31
N GLY A 132 14.37 9.42 -0.42
CA GLY A 132 14.23 7.99 -0.17
C GLY A 132 12.92 7.65 0.54
N HIS A 133 12.80 6.39 0.95
CA HIS A 133 11.73 5.93 1.84
C HIS A 133 11.78 6.72 3.14
N ILE A 134 10.63 7.24 3.59
CA ILE A 134 10.53 8.04 4.82
C ILE A 134 9.67 7.36 5.89
N GLY A 135 8.95 6.29 5.54
CA GLY A 135 8.09 5.60 6.50
C GLY A 135 6.95 4.83 5.84
N ALA A 136 6.18 4.15 6.69
CA ALA A 136 4.92 3.55 6.30
C ALA A 136 3.84 4.63 6.18
N VAL A 137 2.84 4.38 5.33
CA VAL A 137 1.64 5.22 5.24
C VAL A 137 0.39 4.39 5.43
N THR A 138 -0.56 4.96 6.17
CA THR A 138 -1.93 4.46 6.24
C THR A 138 -2.88 5.49 5.67
N MET A 139 -3.87 5.04 4.90
CA MET A 139 -4.95 5.86 4.38
C MET A 139 -6.24 5.35 4.99
N ALA A 140 -6.80 6.07 5.96
CA ALA A 140 -8.01 5.69 6.67
C ALA A 140 -9.16 6.62 6.30
N ARG A 141 -10.40 6.11 6.29
CA ARG A 141 -11.57 6.95 6.03
C ARG A 141 -11.62 8.14 7.00
N ARG A 142 -11.91 9.31 6.46
CA ARG A 142 -12.23 10.49 7.26
C ARG A 142 -13.70 10.41 7.64
N SER A 143 -13.98 10.32 8.94
CA SER A 143 -15.33 10.42 9.52
C SER A 143 -15.82 11.86 9.55
#